data_AF-A0A9E4C047-F1
#
_entry.id   AF-A0A9E4C047-F1
#
_cell.length_a   1.000
_cell.length_b   1.000
_cell.length_c   1.000
_cell.angle_alpha   90.00
_cell.angle_beta   90.00
_cell.angle_gamma   90.00
#
_symmetry.space_group_name_H-M   'P 1'
#
loop_
_entity.id
_entity.type
_entity.pdbx_description
1 polymer ?
#
loop_
_entity_poly.entity_id
_entity_poly.type
_entity_poly.pdbx_seq_one_letter_code
_entity_poly.pdbx_strand_id
1 'polypeptide(L)'
;MAKHFVAERADEETFKDFITRIGKREVKAMLEDLTQVPSHEENSWYYQDWGDTREFTMDDLGKGECAGEVVSITTMEIAAAEREVFEAQVAFDEGQLEAAWQTALGAMLRSARALVKEQFYDVPEAPEVVVAEFRARFYDSELFSPKFANYLFAAHQNPPSELTKAQVHRFIEEAQLFIEGAYTCYDKIAVPAGTNSASTSNSISKIPRLYRPKRLFASSIVGSRRPQTKSSSTWPTTAI
;
A
#
# COMPACT_ATOMS: atom_id res chain seq x y z
N MET A 1 -14.76 -26.17 -4.57
CA MET A 1 -13.30 -26.22 -4.87
C MET A 1 -12.72 -27.64 -5.05
N ALA A 2 -12.54 -28.45 -4.00
CA ALA A 2 -11.78 -29.72 -4.10
C ALA A 2 -12.36 -30.72 -5.12
N LYS A 3 -13.69 -30.82 -5.20
CA LYS A 3 -14.38 -31.65 -6.20
C LYS A 3 -14.14 -31.16 -7.64
N HIS A 4 -14.12 -29.84 -7.84
CA HIS A 4 -13.88 -29.22 -9.15
C HIS A 4 -12.44 -29.47 -9.62
N PHE A 5 -11.47 -29.34 -8.71
CA PHE A 5 -10.06 -29.68 -8.98
C PHE A 5 -9.91 -31.14 -9.43
N VAL A 6 -10.54 -32.09 -8.73
CA VAL A 6 -10.45 -33.52 -9.10
C VAL A 6 -11.09 -33.79 -10.47
N ALA A 7 -12.16 -33.08 -10.83
CA ALA A 7 -12.89 -33.29 -12.08
C ALA A 7 -12.21 -32.65 -13.30
N GLU A 8 -11.56 -31.50 -13.13
CA GLU A 8 -11.06 -30.68 -14.24
C GLU A 8 -9.54 -30.50 -14.26
N ARG A 9 -8.80 -31.13 -13.34
CA ARG A 9 -7.33 -31.19 -13.44
C ARG A 9 -6.91 -31.90 -14.72
N ALA A 10 -5.88 -31.38 -15.38
CA ALA A 10 -5.16 -32.17 -16.37
C ALA A 10 -4.30 -33.21 -15.65
N ASP A 11 -4.20 -34.43 -16.17
CA ASP A 11 -3.33 -35.54 -15.70
C ASP A 11 -2.65 -35.36 -14.31
N GLU A 12 -1.36 -35.01 -14.31
CA GLU A 12 -0.54 -34.78 -13.12
C GLU A 12 -0.48 -33.30 -12.68
N GLU A 13 -1.43 -32.48 -13.13
CA GLU A 13 -1.53 -31.06 -12.79
C GLU A 13 -1.64 -30.89 -11.26
N THR A 14 -0.74 -30.08 -10.71
CA THR A 14 -0.78 -29.75 -9.29
C THR A 14 -1.94 -28.79 -9.03
N PHE A 15 -2.42 -28.74 -7.78
CA PHE A 15 -3.46 -27.78 -7.40
C PHE A 15 -3.05 -26.32 -7.70
N LYS A 16 -1.76 -26.00 -7.53
CA LYS A 16 -1.23 -24.67 -7.85
C LYS A 16 -1.34 -24.35 -9.34
N ASP A 17 -0.98 -25.29 -10.21
CA ASP A 17 -1.04 -25.10 -11.66
C ASP A 17 -2.49 -25.00 -12.14
N PHE A 18 -3.39 -25.82 -11.56
CA PHE A 18 -4.83 -25.73 -11.80
C PHE A 18 -5.38 -24.34 -11.46
N ILE A 19 -5.12 -23.82 -10.25
CA ILE A 19 -5.57 -22.48 -9.83
C ILE A 19 -5.00 -21.38 -10.74
N THR A 20 -3.75 -21.54 -11.15
CA THR A 20 -3.10 -20.61 -12.09
C THR A 20 -3.78 -20.63 -13.46
N ARG A 21 -4.17 -21.80 -13.96
CA ARG A 21 -4.82 -21.99 -15.25
C ARG A 21 -6.24 -21.43 -15.30
N ILE A 22 -7.06 -21.71 -14.28
CA ILE A 22 -8.45 -21.21 -14.24
C ILE A 22 -8.53 -19.72 -13.92
N GLY A 23 -7.51 -19.19 -13.22
CA GLY A 23 -7.41 -17.77 -12.88
C GLY A 23 -8.28 -17.34 -11.69
N LYS A 24 -7.94 -16.17 -11.14
CA LYS A 24 -8.56 -15.62 -9.91
C LYS A 24 -10.06 -15.34 -10.04
N ARG A 25 -10.52 -14.95 -11.23
CA ARG A 25 -11.95 -14.69 -11.50
C ARG A 25 -12.79 -15.95 -11.35
N GLU A 26 -12.34 -17.06 -11.93
CA GLU A 26 -13.06 -18.33 -11.85
C GLU A 26 -13.07 -18.85 -10.40
N VAL A 27 -11.95 -18.70 -9.68
CA VAL A 27 -11.90 -19.01 -8.25
C VAL A 27 -12.89 -18.17 -7.45
N LYS A 28 -12.99 -16.87 -7.73
CA LYS A 28 -13.96 -15.98 -7.08
C LYS A 28 -15.40 -16.42 -7.38
N ALA A 29 -15.70 -16.74 -8.64
CA ALA A 29 -17.01 -17.23 -9.06
C ALA A 29 -17.39 -18.56 -8.38
N MET A 30 -16.44 -19.48 -8.21
CA MET A 30 -16.65 -20.75 -7.49
C MET A 30 -16.95 -20.59 -6.00
N LEU A 31 -16.69 -19.41 -5.43
CA LEU A 31 -16.95 -19.10 -4.03
C LEU A 31 -18.17 -18.18 -3.86
N GLU A 32 -18.80 -17.76 -4.95
CA GLU A 32 -19.90 -16.79 -4.92
C GLU A 32 -21.14 -17.33 -4.19
N ASP A 33 -21.40 -18.63 -4.22
CA ASP A 33 -22.47 -19.25 -3.42
C ASP A 33 -22.20 -19.17 -1.91
N LEU A 34 -20.92 -19.10 -1.52
CA LEU A 34 -20.49 -18.96 -0.13
C LEU A 34 -20.47 -17.50 0.34
N THR A 35 -20.57 -16.53 -0.57
CA THR A 35 -20.68 -15.10 -0.21
C THR A 35 -22.12 -14.69 0.08
N GLN A 36 -23.10 -15.50 -0.35
CA GLN A 36 -24.52 -15.23 -0.13
C GLN A 36 -24.95 -15.72 1.26
N VAL A 37 -25.50 -14.82 2.05
CA VAL A 37 -26.12 -15.14 3.34
C VAL A 37 -27.64 -15.15 3.15
N PRO A 38 -28.32 -16.31 3.31
CA PRO A 38 -29.76 -16.41 3.16
C PRO A 38 -30.47 -15.61 4.26
N SER A 39 -31.71 -15.17 3.99
CA SER A 39 -32.48 -14.45 4.99
C SER A 39 -32.82 -15.32 6.20
N HIS A 40 -33.12 -14.68 7.33
CA HIS A 40 -33.49 -15.36 8.57
C HIS A 40 -34.68 -16.30 8.41
N GLU A 41 -35.70 -15.89 7.66
CA GLU A 41 -36.90 -16.70 7.38
C GLU A 41 -36.59 -17.94 6.53
N GLU A 42 -35.62 -17.84 5.63
CA GLU A 42 -35.21 -18.94 4.75
C GLU A 42 -34.34 -19.96 5.49
N ASN A 43 -33.41 -19.50 6.34
CA ASN A 43 -32.57 -20.39 7.12
C ASN A 43 -32.03 -19.73 8.41
N SER A 44 -32.73 -19.93 9.52
CA SER A 44 -32.36 -19.43 10.83
C SER A 44 -31.04 -19.97 11.40
N TRP A 45 -30.55 -21.12 10.90
CA TRP A 45 -29.28 -21.71 11.35
C TRP A 45 -28.07 -20.79 11.05
N TYR A 46 -28.14 -19.98 9.99
CA TYR A 46 -27.09 -19.01 9.66
C TYR A 46 -26.93 -17.91 10.72
N TYR A 47 -27.91 -17.76 11.60
CA TYR A 47 -27.98 -16.78 12.67
C TYR A 47 -27.87 -17.47 14.04
N GLN A 48 -27.19 -18.60 14.13
CA GLN A 48 -26.87 -19.29 15.37
C GLN A 48 -25.35 -19.40 15.52
N ASP A 49 -24.83 -19.07 16.71
CA ASP A 49 -23.41 -19.25 16.99
C ASP A 49 -23.05 -20.72 17.11
N TRP A 50 -21.82 -21.06 16.69
CA TRP A 50 -21.34 -22.43 16.75
C TRP A 50 -21.29 -22.96 18.18
N GLY A 51 -22.15 -23.94 18.47
CA GLY A 51 -22.23 -24.56 19.79
C GLY A 51 -23.18 -23.87 20.76
N ASP A 52 -23.83 -22.77 20.37
CA ASP A 52 -25.02 -22.27 21.07
C ASP A 52 -26.28 -22.91 20.44
N THR A 53 -27.26 -23.19 21.29
CA THR A 53 -28.58 -23.71 20.86
C THR A 53 -29.61 -22.61 20.71
N ARG A 54 -29.26 -21.39 21.11
CA ARG A 54 -30.09 -20.21 20.99
C ARG A 54 -29.81 -19.52 19.67
N GLU A 55 -30.87 -18.95 19.12
CA GLU A 55 -30.77 -18.02 18.01
C GLU A 55 -30.03 -16.76 18.44
N PHE A 56 -29.17 -16.23 17.58
CA PHE A 56 -28.52 -14.96 17.80
C PHE A 56 -29.61 -13.89 17.88
N THR A 57 -29.75 -13.31 19.07
CA THR A 57 -30.67 -12.20 19.29
C THR A 57 -29.89 -10.99 19.75
N MET A 58 -30.37 -9.81 19.37
CA MET A 58 -29.81 -8.57 19.90
C MET A 58 -30.31 -8.24 21.32
N ASP A 59 -31.19 -9.07 21.88
CA ASP A 59 -31.79 -8.86 23.20
C ASP A 59 -30.81 -9.20 24.34
N ASP A 60 -29.89 -10.14 24.10
CA ASP A 60 -28.80 -10.51 25.02
C ASP A 60 -27.58 -9.57 24.89
N LEU A 61 -27.58 -8.60 23.96
CA LEU A 61 -26.54 -7.56 23.92
C LEU A 61 -26.68 -6.66 25.16
N GLY A 62 -25.90 -6.93 26.20
CA GLY A 62 -25.69 -5.95 27.26
C GLY A 62 -25.26 -4.61 26.67
N LYS A 63 -25.67 -3.48 27.28
CA LYS A 63 -25.16 -2.15 26.88
C LYS A 63 -23.63 -2.15 26.95
N GLY A 64 -22.97 -2.30 25.81
CA GLY A 64 -21.51 -2.39 25.70
C GLY A 64 -20.96 -3.75 25.25
N GLU A 65 -21.79 -4.73 24.89
CA GLU A 65 -21.35 -6.06 24.44
C GLU A 65 -21.31 -6.23 22.92
N CYS A 66 -21.65 -5.19 22.15
CA CYS A 66 -21.12 -5.12 20.79
C CYS A 66 -19.60 -5.27 20.90
N ALA A 67 -19.04 -6.15 20.07
CA ALA A 67 -17.63 -6.19 19.70
C ALA A 67 -17.18 -4.78 19.26
N GLY A 68 -16.92 -3.93 20.26
CA GLY A 68 -16.96 -2.48 20.19
C GLY A 68 -15.65 -1.89 19.71
N GLU A 69 -15.06 -2.47 18.68
CA GLU A 69 -14.00 -1.81 17.96
C GLU A 69 -14.65 -0.85 16.97
N VAL A 70 -14.58 0.44 17.28
CA VAL A 70 -14.91 1.49 16.32
C VAL A 70 -13.87 1.40 15.21
N VAL A 71 -14.17 0.64 14.14
CA VAL A 71 -13.31 0.57 12.96
C VAL A 71 -13.28 1.94 12.33
N SER A 72 -12.09 2.51 12.19
CA SER A 72 -11.95 3.85 11.66
C SER A 72 -12.34 3.91 10.18
N ILE A 73 -12.82 5.08 9.76
CA ILE A 73 -13.07 5.36 8.34
C ILE A 73 -11.79 5.13 7.52
N THR A 74 -10.63 5.45 8.07
CA THR A 74 -9.34 5.25 7.42
C THR A 74 -9.02 3.79 7.17
N THR A 75 -9.23 2.90 8.16
CA THR A 75 -9.07 1.44 7.97
C THR A 75 -10.02 0.92 6.90
N MET A 76 -11.27 1.40 6.86
CA MET A 76 -12.22 1.00 5.82
C MET A 76 -11.79 1.45 4.41
N GLU A 77 -11.25 2.66 4.27
CA GLU A 77 -10.75 3.17 2.99
C GLU A 77 -9.49 2.45 2.52
N ILE A 78 -8.59 2.10 3.43
CA ILE A 78 -7.40 1.30 3.09
C ILE A 78 -7.83 -0.12 2.67
N ALA A 79 -8.81 -0.73 3.34
CA ALA A 79 -9.37 -2.02 2.93
C ALA A 79 -10.06 -1.95 1.55
N ALA A 80 -10.73 -0.84 1.23
CA ALA A 80 -11.28 -0.62 -0.10
C ALA A 80 -10.18 -0.52 -1.16
N ALA A 81 -9.03 0.09 -0.84
CA ALA A 81 -7.87 0.11 -1.73
C ALA A 81 -7.26 -1.28 -1.96
N GLU A 82 -7.22 -2.15 -0.94
CA GLU A 82 -6.78 -3.55 -1.11
C GLU A 82 -7.65 -4.30 -2.13
N ARG A 83 -8.97 -4.09 -2.05
CA ARG A 83 -9.91 -4.65 -3.03
C ARG A 83 -9.62 -4.11 -4.43
N GLU A 84 -9.36 -2.83 -4.58
CA GLU A 84 -9.00 -2.23 -5.88
C GLU A 84 -7.71 -2.83 -6.45
N VAL A 85 -6.68 -3.06 -5.64
CA VAL A 85 -5.45 -3.74 -6.10
C VAL A 85 -5.70 -5.19 -6.50
N PHE A 86 -6.61 -5.89 -5.84
CA PHE A 86 -7.02 -7.21 -6.29
C PHE A 86 -7.67 -7.15 -7.68
N GLU A 87 -8.58 -6.21 -7.92
CA GLU A 87 -9.21 -6.01 -9.23
C GLU A 87 -8.18 -5.58 -10.29
N ALA A 88 -7.18 -4.77 -9.92
CA ALA A 88 -6.05 -4.44 -10.79
C ALA A 88 -5.29 -5.70 -11.25
N GLN A 89 -5.12 -6.68 -10.36
CA GLN A 89 -4.51 -7.94 -10.75
C GLN A 89 -5.40 -8.80 -11.63
N VAL A 90 -6.72 -8.81 -11.39
CA VAL A 90 -7.66 -9.49 -12.30
C VAL A 90 -7.57 -8.89 -13.70
N ALA A 91 -7.57 -7.56 -13.84
CA ALA A 91 -7.39 -6.87 -15.11
C ALA A 91 -6.04 -7.21 -15.78
N PHE A 92 -4.97 -7.32 -14.99
CA PHE A 92 -3.66 -7.72 -15.49
C PHE A 92 -3.66 -9.14 -16.07
N ASP A 93 -4.27 -10.09 -15.38
CA ASP A 93 -4.38 -11.49 -15.81
C ASP A 93 -5.19 -11.60 -17.13
N GLU A 94 -6.14 -10.70 -17.35
CA GLU A 94 -6.91 -10.58 -18.60
C GLU A 94 -6.16 -9.85 -19.73
N GLY A 95 -4.94 -9.36 -19.47
CA GLY A 95 -4.14 -8.62 -20.45
C GLY A 95 -4.53 -7.15 -20.61
N GLN A 96 -5.41 -6.62 -19.76
CA GLN A 96 -5.85 -5.23 -19.77
C GLN A 96 -4.85 -4.33 -19.01
N LEU A 97 -3.68 -4.10 -19.63
CA LEU A 97 -2.55 -3.44 -18.95
C LEU A 97 -2.86 -2.02 -18.46
N GLU A 98 -3.58 -1.24 -19.26
CA GLU A 98 -3.95 0.13 -18.90
C GLU A 98 -4.93 0.17 -17.74
N ALA A 99 -5.99 -0.66 -17.79
CA ALA A 99 -6.96 -0.77 -16.70
C ALA A 99 -6.30 -1.24 -15.39
N ALA A 100 -5.41 -2.23 -15.47
CA ALA A 100 -4.65 -2.72 -14.33
C ALA A 100 -3.76 -1.62 -13.72
N TRP A 101 -3.01 -0.89 -14.54
CA TRP A 101 -2.15 0.21 -14.08
C TRP A 101 -2.97 1.32 -13.40
N GLN A 102 -4.05 1.78 -14.05
CA GLN A 102 -4.89 2.86 -13.52
C GLN A 102 -5.57 2.46 -12.21
N THR A 103 -6.05 1.22 -12.11
CA THR A 103 -6.69 0.71 -10.89
C THR A 103 -5.68 0.62 -9.74
N ALA A 104 -4.46 0.14 -10.00
CA ALA A 104 -3.40 0.10 -8.99
C ALA A 104 -2.98 1.50 -8.51
N LEU A 105 -2.88 2.48 -9.42
CA LEU A 105 -2.60 3.87 -9.06
C LEU A 105 -3.74 4.48 -8.22
N GLY A 106 -4.99 4.21 -8.62
CA GLY A 106 -6.17 4.62 -7.88
C GLY A 106 -6.17 4.12 -6.44
N ALA A 107 -5.80 2.86 -6.24
CA ALA A 107 -5.72 2.26 -4.91
C ALA A 107 -4.63 2.91 -4.03
N MET A 108 -3.45 3.22 -4.60
CA MET A 108 -2.41 3.98 -3.88
C MET A 108 -2.94 5.37 -3.48
N LEU A 109 -3.61 6.07 -4.39
CA LEU A 109 -4.18 7.40 -4.13
C LEU A 109 -5.29 7.36 -3.06
N ARG A 110 -6.16 6.35 -3.11
CA ARG A 110 -7.20 6.13 -2.09
C ARG A 110 -6.57 5.93 -0.71
N SER A 111 -5.55 5.09 -0.60
CA SER A 111 -4.84 4.85 0.66
C SER A 111 -4.11 6.10 1.16
N ALA A 112 -3.43 6.83 0.26
CA ALA A 112 -2.78 8.09 0.59
C ALA A 112 -3.79 9.11 1.12
N ARG A 113 -4.94 9.24 0.45
CA ARG A 113 -6.02 10.14 0.87
C ARG A 113 -6.63 9.73 2.21
N ALA A 114 -6.81 8.43 2.46
CA ALA A 114 -7.29 7.93 3.74
C ALA A 114 -6.40 8.43 4.90
N LEU A 115 -5.07 8.33 4.74
CA LEU A 115 -4.12 8.89 5.71
C LEU A 115 -4.23 10.42 5.81
N VAL A 116 -4.32 11.13 4.68
CA VAL A 116 -4.45 12.60 4.70
C VAL A 116 -5.67 13.07 5.48
N LYS A 117 -6.80 12.33 5.40
CA LYS A 117 -8.03 12.65 6.15
C LYS A 117 -7.84 12.68 7.67
N GLU A 118 -6.85 11.97 8.22
CA GLU A 118 -6.54 12.02 9.66
C GLU A 118 -6.01 13.40 10.11
N GLN A 119 -5.41 14.17 9.20
CA GLN A 119 -4.88 15.50 9.50
C GLN A 119 -5.57 16.63 8.72
N PHE A 120 -6.34 16.28 7.69
CA PHE A 120 -7.12 17.18 6.85
C PHE A 120 -8.39 16.48 6.34
N TYR A 121 -9.42 16.50 7.19
CA TYR A 121 -10.67 15.77 6.98
C TYR A 121 -11.34 16.05 5.62
N ASP A 122 -11.39 17.32 5.21
CA ASP A 122 -12.04 17.78 3.97
C ASP A 122 -11.10 17.84 2.75
N VAL A 123 -10.06 16.99 2.71
CA VAL A 123 -9.12 16.97 1.57
C VAL A 123 -9.84 16.68 0.24
N PRO A 124 -9.63 17.51 -0.80
CA PRO A 124 -10.12 17.25 -2.15
C PRO A 124 -9.64 15.90 -2.71
N GLU A 125 -10.44 15.28 -3.57
CA GLU A 125 -10.12 13.96 -4.14
C GLU A 125 -9.14 14.02 -5.32
N ALA A 126 -8.81 15.23 -5.79
CA ALA A 126 -7.97 15.43 -6.96
C ALA A 126 -6.55 14.85 -6.72
N PRO A 127 -6.03 14.00 -7.63
CA PRO A 127 -4.78 13.26 -7.41
C PRO A 127 -3.59 14.14 -7.02
N GLU A 128 -3.42 15.27 -7.67
CA GLU A 128 -2.34 16.22 -7.43
C GLU A 128 -2.41 16.82 -6.02
N VAL A 129 -3.62 17.08 -5.51
CA VAL A 129 -3.84 17.58 -4.15
C VAL A 129 -3.53 16.49 -3.14
N VAL A 130 -4.05 15.28 -3.36
CA VAL A 130 -3.78 14.12 -2.48
C VAL A 130 -2.29 13.85 -2.37
N VAL A 131 -1.57 13.82 -3.50
CA VAL A 131 -0.12 13.54 -3.52
C VAL A 131 0.67 14.65 -2.82
N ALA A 132 0.31 15.93 -3.03
CA ALA A 132 0.97 17.05 -2.37
C ALA A 132 0.76 17.04 -0.85
N GLU A 133 -0.48 16.84 -0.40
CA GLU A 133 -0.81 16.77 1.03
C GLU A 133 -0.20 15.55 1.70
N PHE A 134 -0.24 14.39 1.04
CA PHE A 134 0.41 13.17 1.54
C PHE A 134 1.92 13.37 1.70
N ARG A 135 2.58 14.00 0.71
CA ARG A 135 4.01 14.30 0.80
C ARG A 135 4.32 15.17 2.03
N ALA A 136 3.63 16.30 2.17
CA ALA A 136 3.90 17.25 3.23
C ALA A 136 3.64 16.65 4.63
N ARG A 137 2.58 15.84 4.77
CA ARG A 137 2.09 15.37 6.08
C ARG A 137 2.69 14.05 6.54
N PHE A 138 3.11 13.19 5.61
CA PHE A 138 3.52 11.82 5.92
C PHE A 138 4.90 11.44 5.40
N TYR A 139 5.34 12.01 4.27
CA TYR A 139 6.68 11.74 3.75
C TYR A 139 7.73 12.68 4.35
N ASP A 140 7.51 14.00 4.25
CA ASP A 140 8.45 15.02 4.75
C ASP A 140 8.56 15.01 6.28
N SER A 141 7.52 14.53 6.97
CA SER A 141 7.47 14.30 8.42
C SER A 141 8.03 12.94 8.86
N GLU A 142 8.51 12.13 7.91
CA GLU A 142 9.09 10.79 8.13
C GLU A 142 8.14 9.78 8.80
N LEU A 143 6.82 10.00 8.76
CA LEU A 143 5.81 9.09 9.29
C LEU A 143 5.56 7.87 8.38
N PHE A 144 5.86 8.00 7.10
CA PHE A 144 5.66 6.96 6.09
C PHE A 144 6.99 6.50 5.48
N SER A 145 7.08 5.22 5.12
CA SER A 145 8.28 4.63 4.51
C SER A 145 8.69 5.37 3.24
N PRO A 146 9.90 5.98 3.18
CA PRO A 146 10.33 6.70 1.99
C PRO A 146 10.40 5.80 0.76
N LYS A 147 10.76 4.53 0.95
CA LYS A 147 10.81 3.53 -0.14
C LYS A 147 9.44 3.38 -0.81
N PHE A 148 8.38 3.26 -0.02
CA PHE A 148 7.04 2.99 -0.53
C PHE A 148 6.39 4.26 -1.08
N ALA A 149 6.58 5.41 -0.42
CA ALA A 149 6.07 6.69 -0.90
C ALA A 149 6.62 7.05 -2.29
N ASN A 150 7.89 6.70 -2.56
CA ASN A 150 8.51 6.94 -3.85
C ASN A 150 7.84 6.20 -5.01
N TYR A 151 7.13 5.09 -4.78
CA TYR A 151 6.36 4.42 -5.84
C TYR A 151 5.22 5.30 -6.34
N LEU A 152 4.43 5.86 -5.41
CA LEU A 152 3.35 6.80 -5.75
C LEU A 152 3.90 8.07 -6.41
N PHE A 153 4.99 8.64 -5.88
CA PHE A 153 5.56 9.86 -6.45
C PHE A 153 6.13 9.64 -7.85
N ALA A 154 6.81 8.53 -8.09
CA ALA A 154 7.35 8.20 -9.40
C ALA A 154 6.21 8.04 -10.42
N ALA A 155 5.16 7.31 -10.07
CA ALA A 155 4.01 7.08 -10.94
C ALA A 155 3.21 8.36 -11.23
N HIS A 156 3.08 9.25 -10.25
CA HIS A 156 2.37 10.52 -10.43
C HIS A 156 3.16 11.55 -11.25
N GLN A 157 4.48 11.63 -11.06
CA GLN A 157 5.32 12.61 -11.77
C GLN A 157 5.65 12.19 -13.19
N ASN A 158 5.98 10.90 -13.38
CA ASN A 158 6.41 10.35 -14.65
C ASN A 158 5.58 9.10 -14.97
N PRO A 159 4.30 9.27 -15.35
CA PRO A 159 3.50 8.15 -15.82
C PRO A 159 4.19 7.53 -17.06
N PRO A 160 4.27 6.19 -17.14
CA PRO A 160 4.90 5.52 -18.27
C PRO A 160 4.13 5.83 -19.56
N SER A 161 4.86 6.16 -20.63
CA SER A 161 4.27 6.40 -21.95
C SER A 161 3.83 5.11 -22.66
N GLU A 162 4.44 3.98 -22.30
CA GLU A 162 4.09 2.65 -22.78
C GLU A 162 4.08 1.67 -21.59
N LEU A 163 3.09 0.78 -21.58
CA LEU A 163 2.90 -0.21 -20.51
C LEU A 163 3.28 -1.60 -21.01
N THR A 164 4.34 -2.18 -20.44
CA THR A 164 4.67 -3.60 -20.63
C THR A 164 4.12 -4.46 -19.50
N LYS A 165 3.88 -5.75 -19.76
CA LYS A 165 3.43 -6.71 -18.73
C LYS A 165 4.33 -6.70 -17.48
N ALA A 166 5.66 -6.66 -17.67
CA ALA A 166 6.61 -6.64 -16.56
C ALA A 166 6.49 -5.36 -15.71
N GLN A 167 6.29 -4.20 -16.34
CA GLN A 167 6.10 -2.93 -15.62
C GLN A 167 4.78 -2.91 -14.84
N VAL A 168 3.67 -3.34 -15.45
CA VAL A 168 2.37 -3.36 -14.78
C VAL A 168 2.36 -4.34 -13.61
N HIS A 169 2.89 -5.55 -13.80
CA HIS A 169 3.00 -6.53 -12.73
C HIS A 169 3.79 -5.98 -11.54
N ARG A 170 4.97 -5.41 -11.81
CA ARG A 170 5.79 -4.78 -10.78
C ARG A 170 5.06 -3.63 -10.08
N PHE A 171 4.31 -2.82 -10.81
CA PHE A 171 3.59 -1.69 -10.22
C PHE A 171 2.43 -2.12 -9.32
N ILE A 172 1.76 -3.23 -9.64
CA ILE A 172 0.75 -3.84 -8.77
C ILE A 172 1.39 -4.29 -7.45
N GLU A 173 2.56 -4.92 -7.49
CA GLU A 173 3.31 -5.29 -6.28
C GLU A 173 3.73 -4.04 -5.48
N GLU A 174 4.18 -2.99 -6.16
CA GLU A 174 4.51 -1.71 -5.53
C GLU A 174 3.26 -1.06 -4.87
N ALA A 175 2.07 -1.22 -5.45
CA ALA A 175 0.80 -0.76 -4.87
C ALA A 175 0.43 -1.53 -3.61
N GLN A 176 0.61 -2.86 -3.60
CA GLN A 176 0.41 -3.68 -2.39
C GLN A 176 1.33 -3.21 -1.26
N LEU A 177 2.61 -3.01 -1.54
CA LEU A 177 3.58 -2.51 -0.56
C LEU A 177 3.25 -1.11 -0.05
N PHE A 178 2.68 -0.25 -0.90
CA PHE A 178 2.21 1.07 -0.48
C PHE A 178 1.04 0.96 0.51
N ILE A 179 0.06 0.09 0.23
CA ILE A 179 -1.12 -0.13 1.07
C ILE A 179 -0.74 -0.75 2.41
N GLU A 180 0.15 -1.73 2.44
CA GLU A 180 0.75 -2.26 3.68
C GLU A 180 1.46 -1.16 4.48
N GLY A 181 2.18 -0.28 3.77
CA GLY A 181 2.77 0.93 4.33
C GLY A 181 1.75 1.88 4.93
N ALA A 182 0.55 1.96 4.35
CA ALA A 182 -0.54 2.79 4.86
C ALA A 182 -1.13 2.26 6.14
N TYR A 183 -1.39 0.95 6.26
CA TYR A 183 -1.77 0.34 7.54
C TYR A 183 -0.70 0.57 8.60
N THR A 184 0.56 0.28 8.27
CA THR A 184 1.69 0.47 9.20
C THR A 184 1.82 1.93 9.66
N CYS A 185 1.54 2.89 8.77
CA CYS A 185 1.56 4.31 9.10
C CYS A 185 0.38 4.68 10.01
N TYR A 186 -0.83 4.21 9.65
CA TYR A 186 -2.04 4.44 10.42
C TYR A 186 -1.92 3.91 11.85
N ASP A 187 -1.45 2.67 12.02
CA ASP A 187 -1.25 2.07 13.35
C ASP A 187 -0.31 2.90 14.23
N LYS A 188 0.75 3.48 13.64
CA LYS A 188 1.70 4.34 14.36
C LYS A 188 1.09 5.67 14.81
N ILE A 189 0.16 6.23 14.04
CA ILE A 189 -0.47 7.52 14.36
C ILE A 189 -1.74 7.35 15.21
N ALA A 190 -2.41 6.20 15.11
CA ALA A 190 -3.61 5.87 15.88
C ALA A 190 -3.29 5.50 17.33
N VAL A 191 -2.10 4.93 17.60
CA VAL A 191 -1.64 4.70 18.97
C VAL A 191 -1.15 6.02 19.58
N PRO A 192 -1.80 6.58 20.62
CA PRO A 192 -1.30 7.79 21.27
C PRO A 192 0.09 7.49 21.87
N ALA A 193 0.99 8.48 21.81
CA ALA A 193 2.36 8.45 22.32
C ALA A 193 2.48 8.31 23.87
N GLY A 194 1.58 7.57 24.52
CA GLY A 194 1.40 7.54 25.97
C GLY A 194 0.97 6.20 26.58
N THR A 195 0.97 5.07 25.86
CA THR A 195 0.75 3.74 26.48
C THR A 195 2.04 2.91 26.50
N ASN A 196 2.94 3.22 27.43
CA ASN A 196 3.95 2.27 27.90
C ASN A 196 3.24 1.17 28.70
N SER A 197 2.72 0.14 28.02
CA SER A 197 2.47 -1.15 28.67
C SER A 197 3.74 -1.98 28.57
N ALA A 198 4.45 -2.07 29.70
CA ALA A 198 5.63 -2.90 29.82
C ALA A 198 5.23 -4.39 29.76
N SER A 199 5.22 -4.99 28.57
CA SER A 199 5.28 -6.44 28.46
C SER A 199 6.71 -6.88 28.75
N THR A 200 6.90 -7.51 29.91
CA THR A 200 8.19 -8.05 30.37
C THR A 200 8.66 -9.17 29.44
N SER A 201 9.46 -8.84 28.42
CA SER A 201 10.24 -9.85 27.70
C SER A 201 11.52 -10.13 28.47
N ASN A 202 11.56 -11.32 29.04
CA ASN A 202 12.68 -11.85 29.82
C ASN A 202 13.99 -11.88 29.00
N SER A 203 15.09 -11.70 29.72
CA SER A 203 16.44 -11.40 29.24
C SER A 203 17.12 -12.53 28.46
N ILE A 204 18.11 -12.13 27.63
CA ILE A 204 19.42 -12.76 27.27
C ILE A 204 19.68 -12.36 25.79
N SER A 205 20.70 -11.61 25.36
CA SER A 205 22.07 -11.38 25.84
C SER A 205 22.64 -10.06 25.28
N LYS A 206 23.36 -9.34 26.15
CA LYS A 206 24.21 -8.14 25.88
C LYS A 206 25.29 -8.39 24.82
N ILE A 207 25.61 -7.38 24.00
CA ILE A 207 26.96 -6.74 23.87
C ILE A 207 26.79 -5.28 23.36
N PRO A 208 27.35 -4.24 24.01
CA PRO A 208 27.32 -2.86 23.51
C PRO A 208 28.54 -2.53 22.64
N ARG A 209 28.34 -1.90 21.47
CA ARG A 209 29.44 -1.29 20.69
C ARG A 209 29.54 0.21 20.99
N LEU A 210 30.73 0.59 21.43
CA LEU A 210 31.16 1.93 21.83
C LEU A 210 31.14 2.95 20.68
N TYR A 211 30.63 4.14 21.02
CA TYR A 211 31.16 5.49 20.76
C TYR A 211 32.00 5.75 19.48
N ARG A 212 31.56 6.70 18.65
CA ARG A 212 32.36 7.31 17.56
C ARG A 212 32.28 8.85 17.66
N PRO A 213 33.41 9.59 17.76
CA PRO A 213 33.37 11.03 17.97
C PRO A 213 33.27 11.85 16.67
N LYS A 214 32.69 13.05 16.82
CA LYS A 214 32.56 14.13 15.82
C LYS A 214 33.93 14.68 15.41
N ARG A 215 34.12 15.03 14.12
CA ARG A 215 35.18 15.96 13.69
C ARG A 215 34.57 17.21 13.08
N LEU A 216 34.91 18.34 13.69
CA LEU A 216 34.68 19.71 13.26
C LEU A 216 35.80 20.19 12.33
N PHE A 217 35.46 21.21 11.56
CA PHE A 217 36.22 21.99 10.57
C PHE A 217 37.59 22.51 11.01
N ALA A 218 38.48 22.70 10.03
CA ALA A 218 39.49 23.76 10.04
C ALA A 218 39.80 24.22 8.60
N SER A 219 40.02 25.53 8.46
CA SER A 219 40.15 26.33 7.24
C SER A 219 41.62 26.73 6.96
N SER A 220 41.84 27.42 5.84
CA SER A 220 43.03 28.22 5.46
C SER A 220 44.17 27.42 4.78
N ILE A 221 44.91 27.87 3.76
CA ILE A 221 45.29 29.21 3.29
C ILE A 221 45.57 29.17 1.77
N VAL A 222 45.31 30.30 1.11
CA VAL A 222 45.61 30.64 -0.29
C VAL A 222 47.12 30.86 -0.49
N GLY A 223 47.70 30.24 -1.54
CA GLY A 223 49.06 30.50 -2.01
C GLY A 223 49.09 30.77 -3.52
N SER A 224 49.50 31.98 -3.88
CA SER A 224 49.54 32.52 -5.25
C SER A 224 50.70 31.98 -6.10
N ARG A 225 50.46 31.82 -7.41
CA ARG A 225 51.42 32.14 -8.48
C ARG A 225 50.76 32.05 -9.87
N ARG A 226 50.71 33.19 -10.57
CA ARG A 226 50.64 33.34 -12.03
C ARG A 226 52.08 33.52 -12.53
N PRO A 227 52.44 33.26 -13.82
CA PRO A 227 51.99 34.17 -14.88
C PRO A 227 51.91 33.65 -16.35
N GLN A 228 51.18 34.47 -17.13
CA GLN A 228 51.34 34.81 -18.56
C GLN A 228 51.02 33.80 -19.68
N THR A 229 49.98 34.11 -20.46
CA THR A 229 49.97 33.91 -21.92
C THR A 229 49.40 35.14 -22.63
N LYS A 230 49.99 35.44 -23.79
CA LYS A 230 49.86 36.66 -24.59
C LYS A 230 48.58 36.69 -25.44
N SER A 231 48.17 37.91 -25.74
CA SER A 231 47.17 38.31 -26.74
C SER A 231 47.48 37.85 -28.16
N SER A 232 46.44 37.47 -28.92
CA SER A 232 46.26 37.98 -30.29
C SER A 232 44.80 37.81 -30.75
N SER A 233 44.30 38.88 -31.36
CA SER A 233 43.02 39.09 -32.02
C SER A 233 42.95 38.40 -33.39
N THR A 234 41.75 38.05 -33.86
CA THR A 234 41.19 38.40 -35.19
C THR A 234 39.83 37.71 -35.44
N TRP A 235 38.86 38.48 -35.96
CA TRP A 235 37.67 38.00 -36.66
C TRP A 235 37.84 38.30 -38.16
N PRO A 236 37.14 37.59 -39.06
CA PRO A 236 36.38 38.35 -40.07
C PRO A 236 35.01 37.76 -40.46
N THR A 237 34.07 38.70 -40.66
CA THR A 237 33.22 38.96 -41.85
C THR A 237 32.30 37.89 -42.46
N THR A 238 31.00 38.21 -42.37
CA THR A 238 29.92 37.84 -43.29
C THR A 238 29.84 38.87 -44.43
N ALA A 239 29.77 38.41 -45.70
CA ALA A 239 29.12 39.10 -46.82
C ALA A 239 29.05 38.18 -48.06
N ILE A 240 27.86 37.67 -48.38
CA ILE A 240 27.13 37.80 -49.67
C ILE A 240 25.65 37.82 -49.32
#